data_AF-A0A8I0H3T3-F1
#
_entry.id   AF-A0A8I0H3T3-F1
#
_cell.length_a   1.000
_cell.length_b   1.000
_cell.length_c   1.000
_cell.angle_alpha   90.00
_cell.angle_beta   90.00
_cell.angle_gamma   90.00
#
_symmetry.space_group_name_H-M   'P 1'
#
loop_
_entity.id
_entity.type
_entity.pdbx_description
1 polymer ?
#
loop_
_entity_poly.entity_id
_entity_poly.type
_entity_poly.pdbx_seq_one_letter_code
_entity_poly.pdbx_strand_id
1 'polypeptide(L)'
;MDGNGRWAKKRGLPRTAGHKKGADTIRTVALAAQDMGIQKLILYAFSTENWKRPEDEVSYLCKLPGLFFNKFINELMEKNIQVTFAG
;
A
#
# COMPACT_ATOMS: atom_id res chain seq x y z
N MET A 1 -2.81 6.32 -3.18
CA MET A 1 -4.08 5.55 -3.25
C MET A 1 -5.08 6.15 -2.28
N ASP A 2 -6.34 6.35 -2.69
CA ASP A 2 -7.34 7.04 -1.87
C ASP A 2 -8.55 6.14 -1.53
N GLY A 3 -9.32 6.53 -0.51
CA GLY A 3 -10.58 5.87 -0.15
C GLY A 3 -10.48 4.81 0.93
N ASN A 4 -9.28 4.45 1.40
CA ASN A 4 -9.07 3.42 2.45
C ASN A 4 -9.92 3.68 3.71
N GLY A 5 -9.89 4.91 4.23
CA GLY A 5 -10.69 5.29 5.41
C GLY A 5 -12.20 5.26 5.15
N ARG A 6 -12.65 5.69 3.95
CA ARG A 6 -14.08 5.61 3.56
C ARG A 6 -14.54 4.17 3.42
N TRP A 7 -13.70 3.30 2.85
CA TRP A 7 -13.97 1.88 2.69
C TRP A 7 -14.15 1.17 4.05
N ALA A 8 -13.29 1.49 5.02
CA ALA A 8 -13.38 0.97 6.38
C ALA A 8 -14.63 1.48 7.11
N LYS A 9 -14.91 2.80 7.02
CA LYS A 9 -16.09 3.43 7.65
C LYS A 9 -17.40 2.80 7.16
N LYS A 10 -17.54 2.56 5.85
CA LYS A 10 -18.73 1.88 5.26
C LYS A 10 -18.96 0.47 5.80
N ARG A 11 -17.98 -0.13 6.47
CA ARG A 11 -18.01 -1.49 7.03
C ARG A 11 -17.98 -1.52 8.56
N GLY A 12 -18.06 -0.36 9.21
CA GLY A 12 -17.94 -0.27 10.68
C GLY A 12 -16.54 -0.65 11.20
N LEU A 13 -15.51 -0.59 10.36
CA LEU A 13 -14.15 -0.99 10.69
C LEU A 13 -13.26 0.24 11.02
N PRO A 14 -12.20 0.06 11.83
CA PRO A 14 -11.21 1.12 12.04
C PRO A 14 -10.49 1.46 10.73
N ARG A 15 -10.08 2.73 10.58
CA ARG A 15 -9.39 3.23 9.37
C ARG A 15 -8.17 2.40 8.99
N THR A 16 -7.42 1.92 9.99
CA THR A 16 -6.25 1.04 9.84
C THR A 16 -6.57 -0.24 9.06
N ALA A 17 -7.76 -0.83 9.24
CA ALA A 17 -8.20 -1.99 8.47
C ALA A 17 -8.32 -1.67 6.96
N GLY A 18 -8.79 -0.46 6.63
CA GLY A 18 -8.85 0.01 5.25
C GLY A 18 -7.46 0.18 4.65
N HIS A 19 -6.51 0.70 5.42
CA HIS A 19 -5.11 0.82 4.97
C HIS A 19 -4.44 -0.54 4.76
N LYS A 20 -4.67 -1.51 5.66
CA LYS A 20 -4.22 -2.90 5.47
C LYS A 20 -4.79 -3.50 4.19
N LYS A 21 -6.10 -3.29 3.94
CA LYS A 21 -6.74 -3.74 2.69
C LYS A 21 -6.15 -3.05 1.46
N GLY A 22 -5.82 -1.76 1.57
CA GLY A 22 -5.11 -1.01 0.54
C GLY A 22 -3.75 -1.63 0.22
N ALA A 23 -2.96 -1.99 1.23
CA ALA A 23 -1.68 -2.66 1.05
C ALA A 23 -1.83 -4.02 0.35
N ASP A 24 -2.80 -4.84 0.73
CA ASP A 24 -3.10 -6.10 0.02
C ASP A 24 -3.50 -5.85 -1.45
N THR A 25 -4.18 -4.73 -1.73
CA THR A 25 -4.62 -4.37 -3.08
C THR A 25 -3.44 -3.96 -3.97
N ILE A 26 -2.41 -3.32 -3.42
CA ILE A 26 -1.17 -2.99 -4.15
C ILE A 26 -0.56 -4.24 -4.78
N ARG A 27 -0.46 -5.33 -4.01
CA ARG A 27 0.06 -6.60 -4.52
C ARG A 27 -0.74 -7.08 -5.72
N THR A 28 -2.07 -7.14 -5.60
CA THR A 28 -2.95 -7.58 -6.70
C THR A 28 -2.73 -6.75 -7.96
N VAL A 29 -2.63 -5.42 -7.81
CA VAL A 29 -2.39 -4.51 -8.93
C VAL A 29 -0.98 -4.70 -9.51
N ALA A 30 0.04 -4.89 -8.68
CA ALA A 30 1.42 -5.11 -9.13
C ALA A 30 1.56 -6.41 -9.94
N LEU A 31 0.92 -7.50 -9.48
CA LEU A 31 0.90 -8.77 -10.21
C LEU A 31 0.15 -8.64 -11.54
N ALA A 32 -1.02 -8.02 -11.53
CA ALA A 32 -1.77 -7.78 -12.77
C ALA A 32 -0.99 -6.89 -13.75
N ALA A 33 -0.28 -5.87 -13.24
CA ALA A 33 0.56 -5.01 -14.05
C ALA A 33 1.72 -5.79 -14.70
N GLN A 34 2.35 -6.69 -13.94
CA GLN A 34 3.39 -7.59 -14.46
C GLN A 34 2.83 -8.52 -15.55
N ASP A 35 1.68 -9.14 -15.33
CA ASP A 35 1.02 -10.02 -16.30
C ASP A 35 0.62 -9.26 -17.59
N MET A 36 0.31 -7.97 -17.47
CA MET A 36 0.01 -7.07 -18.59
C MET A 36 1.26 -6.50 -19.30
N GLY A 37 2.47 -6.81 -18.80
CA GLY A 37 3.72 -6.26 -19.36
C GLY A 37 3.95 -4.77 -19.07
N ILE A 38 3.29 -4.21 -18.06
CA ILE A 38 3.53 -2.83 -17.62
C ILE A 38 4.92 -2.74 -16.98
N GLN A 39 5.79 -1.93 -17.56
CA GLN A 39 7.19 -1.83 -17.13
C GLN A 39 7.39 -1.06 -15.81
N LYS A 40 6.52 -0.08 -15.52
CA LYS A 40 6.64 0.77 -14.33
C LYS A 40 5.27 1.08 -13.74
N LEU A 41 5.12 0.78 -12.45
CA LEU A 41 3.98 1.15 -11.63
C LEU A 41 4.45 2.08 -10.51
N ILE A 42 4.02 3.35 -10.53
CA ILE A 42 4.38 4.34 -9.50
C ILE A 42 3.17 4.53 -8.59
N LEU A 43 3.35 4.26 -7.31
CA LEU A 43 2.27 4.33 -6.32
C LEU A 43 2.53 5.43 -5.32
N TYR A 44 1.57 6.36 -5.23
CA TYR A 44 1.64 7.39 -4.20
C TYR A 44 1.13 6.83 -2.86
N ALA A 45 2.06 6.31 -2.06
CA ALA A 45 1.78 5.65 -0.79
C ALA A 45 1.69 6.62 0.39
N PHE A 46 2.51 7.68 0.41
CA PHE A 46 2.55 8.70 1.45
C PHE A 46 2.97 10.05 0.85
N SER A 47 2.28 11.12 1.22
CA SER A 47 2.48 12.51 0.77
C SER A 47 2.97 13.39 1.91
N THR A 48 3.54 14.56 1.59
CA THR A 48 3.88 15.58 2.59
C THR A 48 2.65 16.05 3.39
N GLU A 49 1.48 16.08 2.76
CA GLU A 49 0.21 16.41 3.41
C GLU A 49 -0.27 15.35 4.41
N ASN A 50 0.23 14.11 4.32
CA ASN A 50 -0.11 13.08 5.29
C ASN A 50 0.44 13.35 6.68
N TRP A 51 1.48 14.18 6.81
CA TRP A 51 2.00 14.61 8.12
C TRP A 51 1.01 15.47 8.91
N LYS A 52 -0.01 16.06 8.27
CA LYS A 52 -1.06 16.84 8.94
C LYS A 52 -2.15 15.96 9.58
N ARG A 53 -2.06 14.64 9.45
CA ARG A 53 -3.03 13.69 10.03
C ARG A 53 -2.71 13.41 11.51
N PRO A 54 -3.65 12.83 12.27
CA PRO A 54 -3.38 12.38 13.63
C PRO A 54 -2.14 11.47 13.72
N GLU A 55 -1.35 11.65 14.79
CA GLU A 55 -0.04 11.00 14.98
C GLU A 55 -0.13 9.47 15.01
N ASP A 56 -1.22 8.93 15.56
CA ASP A 56 -1.52 7.50 15.58
C ASP A 56 -1.72 6.95 14.14
N GLU A 57 -2.43 7.70 13.28
CA GLU A 57 -2.60 7.35 11.87
C GLU A 57 -1.27 7.43 11.12
N VAL A 58 -0.47 8.47 11.33
CA VAL A 58 0.86 8.63 10.71
C VAL A 58 1.78 7.48 11.12
N SER A 59 1.84 7.18 12.41
CA SER A 59 2.64 6.08 12.97
C SER A 59 2.24 4.73 12.39
N TYR A 60 0.95 4.51 12.18
CA TYR A 60 0.45 3.30 11.53
C TYR A 60 0.85 3.24 10.05
N LEU A 61 0.70 4.35 9.31
CA LEU A 61 1.08 4.41 7.89
C LEU A 61 2.56 4.11 7.68
N CYS A 62 3.45 4.61 8.53
CA CYS A 62 4.89 4.35 8.47
C CYS A 62 5.25 2.87 8.70
N LYS A 63 4.40 2.09 9.38
CA LYS A 63 4.61 0.65 9.61
C LYS A 63 4.16 -0.21 8.42
N LEU A 64 3.27 0.29 7.57
CA LEU A 64 2.68 -0.49 6.47
C LEU A 64 3.68 -1.02 5.45
N PRO A 65 4.71 -0.26 5.01
CA PRO A 65 5.70 -0.79 4.08
C PRO A 65 6.40 -2.04 4.63
N GLY A 66 6.81 -2.02 5.91
CA GLY A 66 7.42 -3.17 6.56
C GLY A 66 6.48 -4.39 6.61
N LEU A 67 5.20 -4.17 6.97
CA LEU A 67 4.20 -5.23 6.96
C LEU A 67 3.94 -5.80 5.56
N PHE A 68 3.95 -4.95 4.53
CA PHE A 68 3.77 -5.35 3.15
C PHE A 68 4.95 -6.19 2.65
N PHE A 69 6.19 -5.71 2.85
CA PHE A 69 7.39 -6.42 2.40
C PHE A 69 7.55 -7.76 3.10
N ASN A 70 7.37 -7.82 4.41
CA ASN A 70 7.44 -9.08 5.15
C ASN A 70 6.44 -10.12 4.64
N LYS A 71 5.32 -9.68 4.06
CA LYS A 71 4.27 -10.57 3.57
C LYS A 71 4.44 -10.95 2.10
N PHE A 72 4.94 -10.06 1.27
CA PHE A 72 4.84 -10.19 -0.19
C PHE A 72 6.16 -10.09 -0.96
N ILE A 73 7.28 -9.73 -0.32
CA ILE A 73 8.53 -9.47 -1.04
C ILE A 73 9.02 -10.69 -1.84
N ASN A 74 8.97 -11.88 -1.25
CA ASN A 74 9.42 -13.11 -1.91
C ASN A 74 8.63 -13.39 -3.19
N GLU A 75 7.30 -13.27 -3.13
CA GLU A 75 6.44 -13.46 -4.29
C GLU A 75 6.71 -12.43 -5.40
N LEU A 76 6.90 -11.16 -5.03
CA LEU A 76 7.21 -10.12 -6.00
C LEU A 76 8.55 -10.40 -6.70
N MET A 77 9.55 -10.86 -5.95
CA MET A 77 10.86 -11.25 -6.49
C MET A 77 10.76 -12.46 -7.43
N GLU A 78 9.98 -13.49 -7.06
CA GLU A 78 9.72 -14.66 -7.92
C GLU A 78 9.04 -14.27 -9.24
N LYS A 79 8.24 -13.19 -9.23
CA LYS A 79 7.59 -12.62 -10.42
C LYS A 79 8.45 -11.59 -11.15
N ASN A 80 9.72 -11.45 -10.79
CA ASN A 80 10.68 -10.50 -11.35
C ASN A 80 10.21 -9.03 -11.24
N ILE A 81 9.46 -8.71 -10.19
CA ILE A 81 9.00 -7.35 -9.88
C ILE A 81 10.02 -6.71 -8.93
N GLN A 82 10.65 -5.62 -9.38
CA GLN A 82 11.55 -4.83 -8.55
C GLN A 82 10.77 -3.71 -7.83
N VAL A 83 10.97 -3.60 -6.51
CA VAL A 83 10.42 -2.49 -5.72
C VAL A 83 11.51 -1.49 -5.40
N THR A 84 11.26 -0.21 -5.67
CA THR A 84 12.14 0.90 -5.30
C THR A 84 11.37 1.97 -4.53
N PHE A 85 12.11 2.80 -3.79
CA PHE A 85 11.56 3.96 -3.10
C PHE A 85 11.88 5.23 -3.87
N ALA A 86 10.91 6.14 -3.96
CA ALA A 86 11.08 7.49 -4.45
C ALA A 86 10.36 8.44 -3.48
N GLY A 87 11.08 9.44 -2.98
CA GLY A 87 10.59 10.41 -2.00
C GLY A 87 11.61 11.49 -1.73
#